data_AF-A0A914DPD2-F1
#
_entry.id   AF-A0A914DPD2-F1
#
_cell.length_a   1.000
_cell.length_b   1.000
_cell.length_c   1.000
_cell.angle_alpha   90.00
_cell.angle_beta   90.00
_cell.angle_gamma   90.00
#
_symmetry.space_group_name_H-M   'P 1'
#
loop_
_entity.id
_entity.type
_entity.pdbx_description
1 polymer ?
#
loop_
_entity_poly.entity_id
_entity_poly.type
_entity_poly.pdbx_seq_one_letter_code
_entity_poly.pdbx_strand_id
1 'polypeptide(L)'
;MGSDLVSIHSKQEQDFIVSLITQNTWGIWIGLYFDFSTESWKWTDGTAYNYTNWAPSEPTGSEYCTHFDGFRDYMWNDMPYRTGGFLIH
;
A
#
# COMPACT_ATOMS: atom_id res chain seq x y z
N MET A 1 -11.38 4.40 18.10
CA MET A 1 -11.94 4.04 16.77
C MET A 1 -10.77 3.98 15.82
N GLY A 2 -10.05 2.86 15.80
CA GLY A 2 -8.84 2.69 14.99
C GLY A 2 -9.23 2.00 13.69
N SER A 3 -9.36 2.78 12.62
CA SER A 3 -9.38 2.21 11.28
C SER A 3 -7.93 2.08 10.86
N ASP A 4 -7.30 0.97 11.21
CA ASP A 4 -5.97 0.68 10.67
C ASP A 4 -6.12 0.35 9.18
N LEU A 5 -5.19 0.86 8.37
CA LEU A 5 -5.15 0.53 6.94
C LEU A 5 -4.85 -0.97 6.77
N VAL A 6 -5.35 -1.55 5.69
CA VAL A 6 -5.32 -3.00 5.48
C VAL A 6 -3.89 -3.53 5.29
N SER A 7 -3.60 -4.67 5.91
CA SER A 7 -2.40 -5.49 5.68
C SER A 7 -2.68 -6.62 4.70
N ILE A 8 -1.65 -7.10 4.01
CA ILE A 8 -1.81 -8.10 2.94
C ILE A 8 -0.71 -9.15 3.06
N HIS A 9 -1.12 -10.39 3.24
CA HIS A 9 -0.25 -11.53 3.55
C HIS A 9 -0.33 -12.65 2.51
N SER A 10 -1.20 -12.51 1.51
CA SER A 10 -1.34 -13.51 0.45
C SER A 10 -1.95 -12.94 -0.82
N LYS A 11 -1.75 -13.65 -1.93
CA LYS A 11 -2.43 -13.34 -3.19
C LYS A 11 -3.95 -13.43 -3.06
N GLN A 12 -4.46 -14.39 -2.29
CA GLN A 12 -5.89 -14.59 -2.10
C GLN A 12 -6.53 -13.38 -1.39
N GLU A 13 -5.84 -12.83 -0.40
CA GLU A 13 -6.26 -11.62 0.29
C GLU A 13 -6.21 -10.39 -0.62
N GLN A 14 -5.11 -10.22 -1.38
CA GLN A 14 -5.01 -9.18 -2.42
C GLN A 14 -6.19 -9.25 -3.39
N ASP A 15 -6.45 -10.42 -3.97
CA ASP A 15 -7.53 -10.62 -4.95
C ASP A 15 -8.90 -10.36 -4.32
N PHE A 16 -9.11 -10.80 -3.08
CA PHE A 16 -10.35 -10.55 -2.35
C PHE A 16 -10.58 -9.05 -2.13
N ILE A 17 -9.58 -8.32 -1.64
CA ILE A 17 -9.70 -6.87 -1.42
C ILE A 17 -9.95 -6.14 -2.74
N VAL A 18 -9.23 -6.50 -3.80
CA VAL A 18 -9.43 -5.92 -5.13
C VAL A 18 -10.83 -6.19 -5.65
N SER A 19 -11.40 -7.37 -5.39
CA SER A 19 -12.77 -7.71 -5.78
C SER A 19 -13.84 -6.85 -5.09
N LEU A 20 -13.53 -6.25 -3.93
CA LEU A 20 -14.43 -5.34 -3.20
C LEU A 20 -14.38 -3.91 -3.76
N ILE A 21 -13.41 -3.59 -4.61
CA ILE A 21 -13.28 -2.26 -5.23
C ILE A 21 -14.28 -2.17 -6.38
N THR A 22 -15.48 -1.65 -6.08
CA THR A 22 -16.58 -1.54 -7.06
C THR A 22 -16.55 -0.24 -7.87
N GLN A 23 -15.73 0.74 -7.46
CA GLN A 23 -15.58 2.03 -8.15
C GLN A 23 -14.15 2.15 -8.66
N ASN A 24 -13.98 2.72 -9.84
CA ASN A 24 -12.65 2.92 -10.42
C ASN A 24 -11.93 4.04 -9.64
N THR A 25 -11.14 3.66 -8.65
CA THR A 25 -10.36 4.57 -7.80
C THR A 25 -8.93 4.64 -8.32
N TRP A 26 -8.36 5.84 -8.44
CA TRP A 26 -6.98 6.01 -8.89
C TRP A 26 -5.95 5.41 -7.91
N GLY A 27 -6.25 5.40 -6.62
CA GLY A 27 -5.45 4.67 -5.65
C GLY A 27 -6.10 4.53 -4.28
N ILE A 28 -5.78 3.45 -3.59
CA ILE A 28 -6.28 3.13 -2.25
C ILE A 28 -5.09 2.86 -1.33
N TRP A 29 -4.92 3.69 -0.30
CA TRP A 29 -3.85 3.52 0.69
C TRP A 29 -4.01 2.21 1.44
N ILE A 30 -2.88 1.53 1.66
CA ILE A 30 -2.77 0.32 2.47
C ILE A 30 -1.82 0.57 3.64
N GLY A 31 -1.80 -0.32 4.62
CA GLY A 31 -1.03 -0.13 5.85
C GLY A 31 0.47 -0.33 5.71
N LEU A 32 0.99 -0.52 4.49
CA LEU A 32 2.40 -0.73 4.26
C LEU A 32 3.13 0.62 4.22
N TYR A 33 4.18 0.72 5.02
CA TYR A 33 5.03 1.91 5.10
C TYR A 33 6.49 1.53 5.24
N PHE A 34 7.39 2.42 4.84
CA PHE A 34 8.83 2.22 5.01
C PHE A 34 9.30 2.83 6.33
N ASP A 35 9.85 1.99 7.22
CA ASP A 35 10.43 2.41 8.49
C ASP A 35 11.94 2.67 8.34
N PHE A 36 12.32 3.96 8.31
CA PHE A 36 13.72 4.39 8.20
C PHE A 36 14.58 4.04 9.41
N SER A 37 13.99 3.83 10.59
CA SER A 37 14.78 3.47 11.77
C SER A 37 15.33 2.04 11.68
N THR A 38 14.60 1.19 10.94
CA THR A 38 14.95 -0.22 10.73
C THR A 38 15.21 -0.56 9.27
N GLU A 39 15.27 0.45 8.39
CA GLU A 39 15.44 0.34 6.94
C GLU A 39 14.60 -0.79 6.30
N SER A 40 13.32 -0.88 6.69
CA SER A 40 12.47 -2.01 6.28
C SER A 40 11.00 -1.64 6.15
N TRP A 41 10.31 -2.37 5.28
CA TRP A 41 8.86 -2.28 5.09
C TRP A 41 8.11 -2.94 6.24
N LYS A 42 7.08 -2.26 6.75
CA LYS A 42 6.25 -2.72 7.88
C LYS A 42 4.79 -2.41 7.65
N TRP A 43 3.93 -3.25 8.23
CA TRP A 43 2.50 -2.99 8.31
C TRP A 43 2.19 -2.18 9.58
N THR A 44 1.26 -1.23 9.48
CA THR A 44 0.81 -0.41 10.62
C THR A 44 0.18 -1.23 11.76
N ASP A 45 -0.35 -2.41 11.46
CA ASP A 45 -0.94 -3.34 12.44
C ASP A 45 0.10 -4.24 13.13
N GLY A 46 1.39 -4.13 12.77
CA GLY A 46 2.50 -4.89 13.34
C GLY A 46 2.63 -6.34 12.84
N THR A 47 1.82 -6.74 11.87
CA THR A 47 1.91 -8.07 11.25
C THR A 47 3.18 -8.21 10.40
N ALA A 48 3.55 -9.46 10.09
CA ALA A 48 4.78 -9.74 9.36
C ALA A 48 4.69 -9.27 7.89
N TYR A 49 5.73 -8.58 7.42
CA TYR A 49 5.92 -8.29 6.00
C TYR A 49 6.47 -9.54 5.30
N ASN A 50 5.58 -10.41 4.81
CA ASN A 50 5.90 -11.72 4.24
C ASN A 50 5.36 -11.95 2.82
N TYR A 51 4.65 -10.97 2.27
CA TYR A 51 4.08 -11.00 0.93
C TYR A 51 4.33 -9.67 0.24
N THR A 52 4.45 -9.71 -1.08
CA THR A 52 4.60 -8.52 -1.91
C THR A 52 3.80 -8.64 -3.19
N ASN A 53 3.22 -7.52 -3.62
CA ASN A 53 2.60 -7.36 -4.92
C ASN A 53 2.98 -6.02 -5.57
N TRP A 54 4.26 -5.61 -5.40
CA TRP A 54 4.80 -4.41 -6.03
C TRP A 54 4.57 -4.41 -7.55
N ALA A 55 4.17 -3.25 -8.07
CA ALA A 55 4.12 -3.05 -9.51
C ALA A 55 5.54 -3.14 -10.10
N PRO A 56 5.67 -3.44 -11.41
CA PRO A 56 6.97 -3.44 -12.06
C PRO A 56 7.72 -2.12 -11.83
N SER A 57 8.98 -2.22 -11.43
CA SER A 57 9.86 -1.09 -11.06
C SER A 57 9.57 -0.41 -9.72
N GLU A 58 8.65 -0.96 -8.92
CA GLU A 58 8.41 -0.55 -7.53
C GLU A 58 9.04 -1.55 -6.54
N PRO A 59 9.36 -1.13 -5.30
CA PRO A 59 9.32 0.25 -4.84
C PRO A 59 10.47 1.09 -5.41
N THR A 60 10.24 2.37 -5.69
CA THR A 60 11.33 3.29 -6.09
C THR A 60 12.24 3.66 -4.91
N GLY A 61 11.77 3.46 -3.68
CA GLY A 61 12.55 3.70 -2.46
C GLY A 61 12.69 5.18 -2.11
N SER A 62 11.83 6.04 -2.66
CA SER A 62 11.86 7.48 -2.39
C SER A 62 10.79 7.95 -1.39
N GLU A 63 10.05 7.01 -0.79
CA GLU A 63 8.66 7.23 -0.38
C GLU A 63 8.27 6.54 0.95
N TYR A 64 7.13 6.95 1.52
CA TYR A 64 6.76 6.61 2.91
C TYR A 64 5.55 5.68 3.00
N CYS A 65 4.63 5.76 2.05
CA CYS A 65 3.32 5.11 2.13
C CYS A 65 3.04 4.35 0.83
N THR A 66 2.37 3.20 0.96
CA THR A 66 1.99 2.36 -0.17
C THR A 66 0.49 2.44 -0.45
N HIS A 67 0.12 2.40 -1.73
CA HIS A 67 -1.28 2.26 -2.14
C HIS A 67 -1.42 1.19 -3.25
N PHE A 68 -2.64 0.70 -3.44
CA PHE A 68 -3.01 0.01 -4.68
C PHE A 68 -3.11 1.01 -5.83
N ASP A 69 -2.42 0.75 -6.93
CA ASP A 69 -2.48 1.57 -8.14
C ASP A 69 -3.57 1.06 -9.11
N GLY A 70 -4.66 1.82 -9.24
CA GLY A 70 -5.78 1.46 -10.11
C GLY A 70 -5.43 1.40 -11.61
N PHE A 71 -4.31 2.00 -12.02
CA PHE A 71 -3.81 1.95 -13.41
C PHE A 71 -2.92 0.74 -13.68
N ARG A 72 -2.47 0.04 -12.62
CA ARG A 72 -1.55 -1.10 -12.68
C ARG A 72 -2.16 -2.32 -12.01
N ASP A 73 -3.41 -2.63 -12.34
CA ASP A 73 -4.16 -3.79 -11.84
C ASP A 73 -4.17 -3.91 -10.30
N TYR A 74 -4.19 -2.76 -9.61
CA TYR A 74 -4.12 -2.66 -8.15
C TYR A 74 -2.86 -3.29 -7.52
N MET A 75 -1.78 -3.43 -8.29
CA MET A 75 -0.45 -3.68 -7.77
C MET A 75 0.03 -2.50 -6.88
N TRP A 76 1.02 -2.76 -6.05
CA TRP A 76 1.45 -1.80 -5.03
C TRP A 76 2.39 -0.78 -5.62
N ASN A 77 2.21 0.47 -5.21
CA ASN A 77 3.05 1.60 -5.58
C ASN A 77 3.39 2.40 -4.32
N ASP A 78 4.65 2.76 -4.13
CA ASP A 78 5.05 3.76 -3.14
C ASP A 78 4.84 5.16 -3.75
N MET A 79 4.21 6.07 -3.00
CA MET A 79 3.85 7.42 -3.50
C MET A 79 4.55 8.51 -2.71
N PRO A 80 5.06 9.56 -3.39
CA PRO A 80 5.69 10.67 -2.71
C PRO A 80 4.61 11.58 -2.12
N TYR A 81 4.87 12.12 -0.93
CA TYR A 81 4.02 13.14 -0.29
C TYR A 81 3.71 14.35 -1.19
N ARG A 82 4.41 14.52 -2.32
CA ARG A 82 4.28 15.67 -3.22
C ARG A 82 3.31 15.48 -4.38
N THR A 83 2.81 14.27 -4.67
CA THR A 83 1.89 14.03 -5.81
C THR A 83 0.46 13.70 -5.40
N GLY A 84 0.19 13.33 -4.15
CA GLY A 84 -1.16 13.09 -3.65
C GLY A 84 -1.65 14.23 -2.76
N GLY A 85 -2.49 15.12 -3.29
CA GLY A 85 -3.10 16.24 -2.58
C GLY A 85 -4.11 15.89 -1.48
N PHE A 86 -3.79 14.95 -0.59
CA PHE A 86 -4.52 14.76 0.66
C PHE A 86 -3.53 14.71 1.82
N LEU A 87 -3.36 15.88 2.44
CA LEU A 87 -2.85 16.03 3.79
C LEU A 87 -3.80 15.26 4.73
N ILE A 88 -3.34 14.13 5.26
CA ILE A 88 -3.95 13.56 6.46
C ILE A 88 -3.34 14.34 7.62
N HIS A 89 -4.20 15.00 8.40
CA HIS A 89 -3.85 15.85 9.54
C HIS A 89 -3.32 15.02 10.71
#